data_AF-A0A811NKC2-F1
#
_entry.id   AF-A0A811NKC2-F1
#
_cell.length_a   1.000
_cell.length_b   1.000
_cell.length_c   1.000
_cell.angle_alpha   90.00
_cell.angle_beta   90.00
_cell.angle_gamma   90.00
#
_symmetry.space_group_name_H-M   'P 1'
#
loop_
_entity.id
_entity.type
_entity.pdbx_description
1 polymer ?
#
loop_
_entity_poly.entity_id
_entity_poly.type
_entity_poly.pdbx_seq_one_letter_code
_entity_poly.pdbx_strand_id
1 'polypeptide(L)'
;MLSYDFLDVAFSPYSDYWREMRKLFILELLSMRRVQSFAYARAAEVDRLVASLASSSPPGAAVDLSEKLYALSDGVVGTVAFGKMYGSAQFERSSFQRVMDETLRVLGSFTFEDFFPASRLARLADVLTGAAPRRRRIYLQIDRFFDSVIDKHLEPERLQAGVQEDMVDALVKMWRRSRQIDTFSGGIDTSAVTMIWIMAELMRNPRVMRKAQAEVRGLVGNKPRVDEEDVKNLSYLKMVVKENFRIHPPGTLLIQGRP
;
A
#
# COMPACT_ATOMS: atom_id res chain seq x y z
N MET A 1 -9.96 -17.11 -4.00
CA MET A 1 -9.94 -15.69 -3.56
C MET A 1 -9.54 -15.49 -2.09
N LEU A 2 -8.71 -14.46 -1.81
CA LEU A 2 -8.20 -14.06 -0.48
C LEU A 2 -9.09 -12.96 0.13
N SER A 3 -10.29 -13.35 0.54
CA SER A 3 -11.27 -12.49 1.19
C SER A 3 -11.83 -13.22 2.41
N TYR A 4 -11.64 -12.66 3.60
CA TYR A 4 -12.13 -13.22 4.86
C TYR A 4 -13.67 -13.21 4.83
N ASP A 5 -14.31 -14.30 4.41
CA ASP A 5 -15.76 -14.40 4.14
C ASP A 5 -16.33 -13.29 3.21
N PHE A 6 -15.51 -12.74 2.31
CA PHE A 6 -15.88 -11.59 1.47
C PHE A 6 -16.19 -10.32 2.27
N LEU A 7 -15.52 -10.12 3.40
CA LEU A 7 -15.66 -8.96 4.26
C LEU A 7 -14.47 -7.99 4.10
N ASP A 8 -14.08 -7.67 2.87
CA ASP A 8 -13.03 -6.70 2.56
C ASP A 8 -13.52 -5.62 1.58
N VAL A 9 -12.73 -4.59 1.28
CA VAL A 9 -13.22 -3.46 0.47
C VAL A 9 -13.11 -3.76 -1.02
N ALA A 10 -12.12 -4.56 -1.43
CA ALA A 10 -11.80 -4.84 -2.82
C ALA A 10 -12.70 -5.91 -3.46
N PHE A 11 -13.02 -6.97 -2.73
CA PHE A 11 -13.60 -8.21 -3.24
C PHE A 11 -14.95 -8.58 -2.61
N SER A 12 -15.44 -7.80 -1.63
CA SER A 12 -16.78 -7.98 -1.07
C SER A 12 -17.88 -7.63 -2.08
N PRO A 13 -18.96 -8.42 -2.16
CA PRO A 13 -20.12 -8.06 -2.96
C PRO A 13 -20.80 -6.80 -2.42
N TYR A 14 -21.48 -6.08 -3.32
CA TYR A 14 -22.19 -4.87 -2.93
C TYR A 14 -23.28 -5.19 -1.89
N SER A 15 -23.16 -4.60 -0.71
CA SER A 15 -24.01 -4.88 0.45
C SER A 15 -24.03 -3.70 1.41
N ASP A 16 -24.93 -3.72 2.40
CA ASP A 16 -24.91 -2.74 3.50
C ASP A 16 -23.56 -2.72 4.23
N TYR A 17 -23.00 -3.91 4.43
CA TYR A 17 -21.67 -4.09 5.00
C TYR A 17 -20.60 -3.38 4.16
N TRP A 18 -20.54 -3.65 2.85
CA TRP A 18 -19.56 -3.02 1.96
C TRP A 18 -19.72 -1.49 1.94
N ARG A 19 -20.96 -0.99 1.95
CA ARG A 19 -21.24 0.45 2.02
C ARG A 19 -20.72 1.07 3.31
N GLU A 20 -20.96 0.43 4.46
CA GLU A 20 -20.47 0.89 5.76
C GLU A 20 -18.94 0.89 5.81
N MET A 21 -18.31 -0.21 5.39
CA MET A 21 -16.85 -0.34 5.38
C MET A 21 -16.18 0.65 4.43
N ARG A 22 -16.73 0.83 3.22
CA ARG A 22 -16.24 1.84 2.27
C ARG A 22 -16.38 3.25 2.83
N LYS A 23 -17.51 3.57 3.47
CA LYS A 23 -17.73 4.88 4.10
C LYS A 23 -16.70 5.13 5.19
N LEU A 24 -16.49 4.15 6.07
CA LEU A 24 -15.53 4.25 7.16
C LEU A 24 -14.11 4.41 6.60
N PHE A 25 -13.72 3.60 5.63
CA PHE A 25 -12.42 3.70 4.94
C PHE A 25 -12.19 5.09 4.34
N ILE A 26 -13.19 5.66 3.64
CA ILE A 26 -13.08 7.00 3.08
C ILE A 26 -12.95 8.06 4.16
N LEU A 27 -13.75 7.99 5.22
CA LEU A 27 -13.75 9.02 6.27
C LEU A 27 -12.44 9.01 7.07
N GLU A 28 -11.98 7.82 7.45
CA GLU A 28 -10.86 7.66 8.38
C GLU A 28 -9.48 7.64 7.69
N LEU A 29 -9.40 7.27 6.42
CA LEU A 29 -8.13 7.19 5.69
C LEU A 29 -8.04 8.11 4.47
N LEU A 30 -9.06 8.13 3.62
CA LEU A 30 -8.94 8.77 2.29
C LEU A 30 -9.53 10.18 2.21
N SER A 31 -10.07 10.73 3.29
CA SER A 31 -10.58 12.09 3.31
C SER A 31 -9.43 13.09 3.14
N MET A 32 -9.69 14.23 2.49
CA MET A 32 -8.65 15.23 2.22
C MET A 32 -7.90 15.65 3.50
N ARG A 33 -8.65 15.81 4.60
CA ARG A 33 -8.09 16.14 5.92
C ARG A 33 -7.16 15.04 6.44
N ARG A 34 -7.55 13.76 6.30
CA ARG A 34 -6.72 12.61 6.72
C ARG A 34 -5.48 12.48 5.84
N VAL A 35 -5.62 12.55 4.51
CA VAL A 35 -4.49 12.51 3.57
C VAL A 35 -3.46 13.61 3.87
N GLN A 36 -3.91 14.84 4.17
CA GLN A 36 -3.04 15.93 4.60
C GLN A 36 -2.38 15.65 5.95
N SER A 37 -3.10 15.05 6.90
CA SER A 37 -2.52 14.67 8.20
C SER A 37 -1.39 13.64 8.08
N PHE A 38 -1.31 12.88 6.97
CA PHE A 38 -0.23 11.93 6.69
C PHE A 38 0.98 12.53 5.97
N ALA A 39 1.01 13.85 5.76
CA ALA A 39 2.15 14.52 5.13
C ALA A 39 3.46 14.24 5.87
N TYR A 40 3.44 14.13 7.20
CA TYR A 40 4.63 13.80 8.01
C TYR A 40 5.21 12.43 7.62
N ALA A 41 4.36 11.43 7.39
CA ALA A 41 4.78 10.08 7.04
C ALA A 41 5.43 10.07 5.66
N ARG A 42 4.80 10.74 4.68
CA ARG A 42 5.37 10.88 3.33
C ARG A 42 6.70 11.63 3.35
N ALA A 43 6.78 12.76 4.06
CA ALA A 43 8.00 13.55 4.16
C ALA A 43 9.15 12.73 4.77
N ALA A 44 8.91 12.05 5.89
CA ALA A 44 9.94 11.26 6.57
C ALA A 44 10.45 10.09 5.71
N GLU A 45 9.56 9.40 5.00
CA GLU A 45 9.94 8.27 4.15
C GLU A 45 10.63 8.72 2.84
N VAL A 46 10.21 9.86 2.26
CA VAL A 46 10.91 10.48 1.13
C VAL A 46 12.31 10.95 1.54
N ASP A 47 12.46 11.58 2.71
CA ASP A 47 13.76 11.99 3.25
C ASP A 47 14.67 10.77 3.43
N ARG A 48 14.14 9.65 3.96
CA ARG A 48 14.87 8.38 4.09
C ARG A 48 15.28 7.82 2.73
N LEU A 49 14.40 7.85 1.73
CA LEU A 49 14.72 7.42 0.37
C LEU A 49 15.85 8.27 -0.22
N VAL A 50 15.76 9.60 -0.15
CA VAL A 50 16.79 10.51 -0.68
C VAL A 50 18.12 10.30 0.03
N ALA A 51 18.11 10.17 1.35
CA ALA A 51 19.32 9.88 2.13
C ALA A 51 19.93 8.52 1.75
N SER A 52 19.10 7.49 1.55
CA SER A 52 19.54 6.18 1.08
C SER A 52 20.17 6.28 -0.31
N LEU A 53 19.56 7.02 -1.25
CA LEU A 53 20.11 7.21 -2.59
C LEU A 53 21.40 8.04 -2.59
N ALA A 54 21.52 9.04 -1.70
CA ALA A 54 22.72 9.88 -1.59
C ALA A 54 23.90 9.14 -0.93
N SER A 55 23.63 8.20 -0.03
CA SER A 55 24.63 7.34 0.61
C SER A 55 24.96 6.07 -0.17
N SER A 56 24.10 5.69 -1.11
CA SER A 56 24.29 4.49 -1.93
C SER A 56 25.27 4.77 -3.08
N SER A 57 26.37 4.03 -3.04
CA SER A 57 27.33 3.79 -4.12
C SER A 57 28.23 4.95 -4.56
N PRO A 58 29.43 4.65 -5.08
CA PRO A 58 30.28 5.64 -5.74
C PRO A 58 29.58 6.23 -6.98
N PRO A 59 29.97 7.45 -7.41
CA PRO A 59 29.41 8.09 -8.60
C PRO A 59 29.39 7.13 -9.80
N GLY A 60 28.20 6.88 -10.35
CA GLY A 60 28.02 6.07 -11.57
C GLY A 60 27.63 4.61 -11.36
N ALA A 61 27.52 4.11 -10.12
CA ALA A 61 26.97 2.77 -9.91
C ALA A 61 25.45 2.73 -10.16
N ALA A 62 24.96 1.65 -10.75
CA ALA A 62 23.53 1.42 -10.90
C ALA A 62 22.87 1.18 -9.54
N VAL A 63 21.66 1.72 -9.36
CA VAL A 63 20.83 1.53 -8.16
C VAL A 63 19.53 0.89 -8.60
N ASP A 64 19.12 -0.18 -7.90
CA ASP A 64 17.80 -0.76 -8.09
C ASP A 64 16.74 0.12 -7.41
N LEU A 65 16.03 0.92 -8.22
CA LEU A 65 14.94 1.75 -7.74
C LEU A 65 13.72 0.93 -7.32
N SER A 66 13.58 -0.31 -7.78
CA SER A 66 12.41 -1.15 -7.45
C SER A 66 12.38 -1.40 -5.95
N GLU A 67 13.45 -1.95 -5.39
CA GLU A 67 13.59 -2.20 -3.95
C GLU A 67 13.34 -0.93 -3.13
N LYS A 68 13.92 0.20 -3.56
CA LYS A 68 13.81 1.48 -2.84
C LYS A 68 12.41 2.07 -2.89
N LEU A 69 11.70 1.96 -4.02
CA LEU A 69 10.34 2.46 -4.18
C LEU A 69 9.31 1.57 -3.48
N TYR A 70 9.51 0.25 -3.45
CA TYR A 70 8.73 -0.65 -2.59
C TYR A 70 8.93 -0.31 -1.11
N ALA A 71 10.17 -0.10 -0.68
CA ALA A 71 10.47 0.30 0.69
C ALA A 71 9.85 1.66 1.07
N LEU A 72 9.78 2.62 0.13
CA LEU A 72 9.08 3.90 0.31
C LEU A 72 7.58 3.68 0.51
N SER A 73 6.92 2.93 -0.39
CA SER A 73 5.47 2.68 -0.29
C SER A 73 5.11 1.90 0.98
N ASP A 74 5.89 0.87 1.30
CA ASP A 74 5.80 0.10 2.54
C ASP A 74 5.97 0.98 3.78
N GLY A 75 6.99 1.85 3.79
CA GLY A 75 7.24 2.80 4.88
C GLY A 75 6.09 3.77 5.08
N VAL A 76 5.55 4.35 4.00
CA VAL A 76 4.43 5.31 4.09
C VAL A 76 3.18 4.62 4.60
N VAL A 77 2.79 3.49 3.99
CA VAL A 77 1.58 2.76 4.36
C VAL A 77 1.70 2.21 5.79
N GLY A 78 2.84 1.62 6.14
CA GLY A 78 3.10 1.13 7.49
C GLY A 78 3.10 2.23 8.56
N THR A 79 3.70 3.40 8.27
CA THR A 79 3.68 4.54 9.20
C THR A 79 2.28 5.13 9.37
N VAL A 80 1.46 5.15 8.32
CA VAL A 80 0.05 5.58 8.41
C VAL A 80 -0.77 4.55 9.20
N ALA A 81 -0.55 3.26 8.95
CA ALA A 81 -1.33 2.18 9.56
C ALA A 81 -1.01 1.97 11.05
N PHE A 82 0.28 1.99 11.39
CA PHE A 82 0.78 1.57 12.71
C PHE A 82 1.49 2.70 13.46
N GLY A 83 1.48 3.92 12.92
CA GLY A 83 2.10 5.08 13.53
C GLY A 83 3.58 4.88 13.82
N LYS A 84 4.03 5.36 14.98
CA LYS A 84 5.42 5.25 15.44
C LYS A 84 5.88 3.81 15.72
N MET A 85 4.95 2.84 15.81
CA MET A 85 5.34 1.45 16.06
C MET A 85 6.07 0.84 14.87
N TYR A 86 5.70 1.19 13.64
CA TYR A 86 6.14 0.50 12.42
C TYR A 86 7.67 0.39 12.27
N GLY A 87 8.40 1.41 12.73
CA GLY A 87 9.86 1.47 12.72
C GLY A 87 10.54 1.17 14.05
N SER A 88 9.78 0.77 15.09
CA SER A 88 10.31 0.46 16.41
C SER A 88 10.75 -0.99 16.51
N ALA A 89 11.69 -1.30 17.41
CA ALA A 89 12.11 -2.68 17.68
C ALA A 89 10.96 -3.59 18.16
N GLN A 90 9.84 -3.00 18.61
CA GLN A 90 8.65 -3.71 19.04
C GLN A 90 7.79 -4.21 17.86
N PHE A 91 7.97 -3.69 16.64
CA PHE A 91 7.22 -4.11 15.47
C PHE A 91 8.07 -5.01 14.58
N GLU A 92 7.60 -6.24 14.38
CA GLU A 92 8.30 -7.22 13.54
C GLU A 92 8.04 -6.92 12.07
N ARG A 93 8.75 -5.92 11.51
CA ARG A 93 8.59 -5.46 10.12
C ARG A 93 8.75 -6.59 9.11
N SER A 94 9.69 -7.51 9.36
CA SER A 94 9.91 -8.69 8.51
C SER A 94 8.71 -9.64 8.48
N SER A 95 7.94 -9.71 9.57
CA SER A 95 6.70 -10.49 9.63
C SER A 95 5.63 -9.82 8.79
N PHE A 96 5.46 -8.49 8.89
CA PHE A 96 4.54 -7.74 8.04
C PHE A 96 4.87 -7.92 6.55
N GLN A 97 6.11 -7.64 6.15
CA GLN A 97 6.55 -7.79 4.75
C GLN A 97 6.33 -9.20 4.22
N ARG A 98 6.60 -10.24 5.03
CA ARG A 98 6.33 -11.63 4.66
C ARG A 98 4.84 -11.92 4.45
N VAL A 99 3.98 -11.38 5.32
CA VAL A 99 2.52 -11.52 5.18
C VAL A 99 2.05 -10.82 3.90
N MET A 100 2.57 -9.64 3.61
CA MET A 100 2.26 -8.86 2.40
C MET A 100 2.68 -9.61 1.13
N ASP A 101 3.92 -10.11 1.07
CA ASP A 101 4.44 -10.87 -0.08
C ASP A 101 3.61 -12.14 -0.36
N GLU A 102 3.26 -12.91 0.68
CA GLU A 102 2.44 -14.11 0.50
C GLU A 102 0.99 -13.77 0.12
N THR A 103 0.44 -12.66 0.64
CA THR A 103 -0.88 -12.15 0.26
C THR A 103 -0.91 -11.84 -1.23
N LEU A 104 0.08 -11.08 -1.72
CA LEU A 104 0.20 -10.72 -3.13
C LEU A 104 0.38 -11.94 -4.04
N ARG A 105 1.20 -12.92 -3.62
CA ARG A 105 1.37 -14.18 -4.36
C ARG A 105 0.08 -14.96 -4.52
N VAL A 106 -0.79 -14.97 -3.51
CA VAL A 106 -2.07 -15.66 -3.61
C VAL A 106 -3.12 -14.83 -4.35
N LEU A 107 -3.11 -13.51 -4.21
CA LEU A 107 -3.97 -12.62 -5.02
C LEU A 107 -3.65 -12.74 -6.52
N GLY A 108 -2.37 -12.91 -6.88
CA GLY A 108 -1.93 -13.15 -8.25
C GLY A 108 -2.04 -14.61 -8.72
N SER A 109 -2.42 -15.54 -7.85
CA SER A 109 -2.57 -16.95 -8.20
C SER A 109 -3.99 -17.25 -8.68
N PHE A 110 -4.10 -18.16 -9.65
CA PHE A 110 -5.38 -18.68 -10.10
C PHE A 110 -5.69 -20.01 -9.43
N THR A 111 -6.93 -20.20 -8.95
CA THR A 111 -7.38 -21.50 -8.46
C THR A 111 -8.46 -22.08 -9.39
N PHE A 112 -8.60 -23.41 -9.43
CA PHE A 112 -9.61 -24.07 -10.25
C PHE A 112 -11.03 -23.66 -9.82
N GLU A 113 -11.22 -23.40 -8.52
CA GLU A 113 -12.45 -22.84 -7.95
C GLU A 113 -12.79 -21.44 -8.50
N ASP A 114 -11.82 -20.62 -8.91
CA ASP A 114 -12.09 -19.30 -9.48
C ASP A 114 -12.71 -19.41 -10.89
N PHE A 115 -12.41 -20.48 -11.64
CA PHE A 115 -12.99 -20.75 -12.96
C PHE A 115 -14.27 -21.59 -12.91
N PHE A 116 -14.36 -22.54 -11.98
CA PHE A 116 -15.47 -23.49 -11.89
C PHE A 116 -16.03 -23.60 -10.45
N PRO A 117 -16.65 -22.54 -9.91
CA PRO A 117 -17.03 -22.46 -8.50
C PRO A 117 -18.08 -23.50 -8.07
N ALA A 118 -18.94 -23.94 -8.99
CA ALA A 118 -19.94 -24.97 -8.71
C ALA A 118 -19.38 -26.40 -8.72
N SER A 119 -18.17 -26.62 -9.24
CA SER A 119 -17.59 -27.95 -9.43
C SER A 119 -16.91 -28.47 -8.17
N ARG A 120 -17.38 -29.61 -7.67
CA ARG A 120 -16.70 -30.35 -6.58
C ARG A 120 -15.31 -30.84 -7.00
N LEU A 121 -15.11 -31.11 -8.30
CA LEU A 121 -13.83 -31.53 -8.86
C LEU A 121 -12.81 -30.39 -8.87
N ALA A 122 -13.25 -29.17 -9.14
CA ALA A 122 -12.38 -27.99 -9.08
C ALA A 122 -11.86 -27.73 -7.65
N ARG A 123 -12.74 -27.85 -6.64
CA ARG A 123 -12.33 -27.78 -5.23
C ARG A 123 -11.36 -28.90 -4.84
N LEU A 124 -11.57 -30.12 -5.33
CA LEU A 124 -10.64 -31.23 -5.09
C LEU A 124 -9.27 -30.97 -5.74
N ALA A 125 -9.26 -30.46 -6.98
CA ALA A 125 -8.03 -30.09 -7.67
C ALA A 125 -7.25 -29.02 -6.89
N ASP A 126 -7.91 -28.01 -6.35
CA ASP A 126 -7.26 -26.98 -5.50
C ASP A 126 -6.68 -27.53 -4.19
N VAL A 127 -7.28 -28.60 -3.65
CA VAL A 127 -6.71 -29.31 -2.49
C VAL A 127 -5.46 -30.10 -2.90
N LEU A 128 -5.52 -30.81 -4.03
CA LEU A 128 -4.42 -31.64 -4.53
C LEU A 128 -3.22 -30.82 -5.01
N THR A 129 -3.45 -29.66 -5.64
CA THR A 129 -2.37 -28.74 -6.05
C THR A 129 -1.78 -27.94 -4.88
N GLY A 130 -2.38 -28.03 -3.70
CA GLY A 130 -1.94 -27.31 -2.51
C GLY A 130 -2.38 -25.85 -2.44
N ALA A 131 -3.20 -25.37 -3.39
CA ALA A 131 -3.72 -24.00 -3.39
C ALA A 131 -4.61 -23.73 -2.15
N ALA A 132 -5.52 -24.66 -1.83
CA ALA A 132 -6.39 -24.55 -0.66
C ALA A 132 -5.63 -24.53 0.69
N PRO A 133 -4.70 -25.48 0.99
CA PRO A 133 -3.94 -25.43 2.23
C PRO A 133 -2.98 -24.23 2.30
N ARG A 134 -2.40 -23.78 1.18
CA ARG A 134 -1.60 -22.55 1.12
C ARG A 134 -2.42 -21.33 1.51
N ARG A 135 -3.61 -21.17 0.92
CA ARG A 135 -4.56 -20.10 1.23
C ARG A 135 -4.94 -20.10 2.71
N ARG A 136 -5.25 -21.28 3.29
CA ARG A 136 -5.55 -21.41 4.73
C ARG A 136 -4.38 -20.99 5.62
N ARG A 137 -3.14 -21.38 5.26
CA ARG A 137 -1.94 -20.98 6.00
C ARG A 137 -1.76 -19.47 6.02
N ILE A 138 -2.03 -18.80 4.90
CA ILE A 138 -1.88 -17.34 4.78
C ILE A 138 -2.95 -16.61 5.58
N TYR A 139 -4.20 -17.07 5.57
CA TYR A 139 -5.23 -16.53 6.46
C TYR A 139 -4.78 -16.58 7.93
N LEU A 140 -4.24 -17.71 8.39
CA LEU A 140 -3.72 -17.83 9.75
C LEU A 140 -2.50 -16.94 10.03
N GLN A 141 -1.72 -16.57 9.01
CA GLN A 141 -0.63 -15.61 9.16
C GLN A 141 -1.17 -14.18 9.26
N ILE A 142 -2.15 -13.84 8.43
CA ILE A 142 -2.86 -12.55 8.48
C ILE A 142 -3.55 -12.37 9.83
N ASP A 143 -4.23 -13.40 10.34
CA ASP A 143 -4.90 -13.33 11.66
C ASP A 143 -3.91 -13.09 12.77
N ARG A 144 -2.84 -13.90 12.85
CA ARG A 144 -1.80 -13.73 13.87
C ARG A 144 -1.14 -12.36 13.79
N PHE A 145 -0.96 -11.85 12.57
CA PHE A 145 -0.43 -10.50 12.38
C PHE A 145 -1.38 -9.45 12.96
N PHE A 146 -2.65 -9.44 12.55
CA PHE A 146 -3.61 -8.46 13.06
C PHE A 146 -3.90 -8.64 14.55
N ASP A 147 -3.90 -9.85 15.09
CA ASP A 147 -4.03 -10.09 16.54
C ASP A 147 -2.85 -9.48 17.29
N SER A 148 -1.62 -9.74 16.82
CA SER A 148 -0.43 -9.11 17.42
C SER A 148 -0.49 -7.58 17.35
N VAL A 149 -1.00 -7.03 16.25
CA VAL A 149 -1.19 -5.59 16.10
C VAL A 149 -2.26 -5.07 17.06
N ILE A 150 -3.42 -5.73 17.14
CA ILE A 150 -4.53 -5.31 18.01
C ILE A 150 -4.10 -5.38 19.47
N ASP A 151 -3.44 -6.46 19.91
CA ASP A 151 -2.97 -6.63 21.28
C ASP A 151 -2.02 -5.51 21.69
N LYS A 152 -1.06 -5.15 20.82
CA LYS A 152 -0.12 -4.04 21.05
C LYS A 152 -0.78 -2.66 21.07
N HIS A 153 -1.94 -2.50 20.43
CA HIS A 153 -2.72 -1.27 20.47
C HIS A 153 -3.61 -1.18 21.70
N LEU A 154 -3.90 -2.29 22.39
CA LEU A 154 -4.70 -2.32 23.61
C LEU A 154 -3.86 -2.15 24.89
N GLU A 155 -2.54 -2.01 24.78
CA GLU A 155 -1.65 -1.84 25.92
C GLU A 155 -1.90 -0.47 26.62
N PRO A 156 -2.23 -0.47 27.92
CA PRO A 156 -2.71 0.72 28.64
C PRO A 156 -1.67 1.84 28.82
N GLU A 157 -0.37 1.54 28.65
CA GLU A 157 0.71 2.54 28.72
C GLU A 157 0.71 3.52 27.54
N ARG A 158 -0.02 3.22 26.45
CA ARG A 158 -0.09 4.08 25.27
C ARG A 158 -1.20 5.14 25.30
N LEU A 159 -2.30 4.96 26.04
CA LEU A 159 -3.50 5.84 26.02
C LEU A 159 -3.27 7.29 26.55
N GLN A 160 -2.03 7.73 26.73
CA GLN A 160 -1.66 9.05 27.25
C GLN A 160 -0.98 9.97 26.21
N ALA A 161 -0.69 9.52 24.98
CA ALA A 161 0.11 10.26 24.00
C ALA A 161 -0.74 10.83 22.86
N GLY A 162 -1.71 11.69 23.24
CA GLY A 162 -2.76 12.19 22.37
C GLY A 162 -2.37 12.73 20.98
N VAL A 163 -3.38 12.72 20.11
CA VAL A 163 -3.52 13.30 18.76
C VAL A 163 -3.21 12.37 17.57
N GLN A 164 -2.44 11.28 17.74
CA GLN A 164 -2.20 10.29 16.66
C GLN A 164 -2.99 8.97 16.82
N GLU A 165 -3.65 8.79 17.97
CA GLU A 165 -4.30 7.55 18.42
C GLU A 165 -5.66 7.31 17.76
N ASP A 166 -6.49 8.34 17.56
CA ASP A 166 -7.87 8.20 17.04
C ASP A 166 -7.96 7.46 15.70
N MET A 167 -6.98 7.62 14.83
CA MET A 167 -6.99 6.94 13.52
C MET A 167 -6.52 5.51 13.62
N VAL A 168 -5.47 5.26 14.40
CA VAL A 168 -4.98 3.91 14.64
C VAL A 168 -6.06 3.10 15.35
N ASP A 169 -6.78 3.72 16.29
CA ASP A 169 -7.95 3.14 16.93
C ASP A 169 -9.12 2.93 15.96
N ALA A 170 -9.34 3.87 15.04
CA ALA A 170 -10.31 3.67 13.96
C ALA A 170 -9.92 2.49 13.06
N LEU A 171 -8.64 2.33 12.72
CA LEU A 171 -8.12 1.21 11.95
C LEU A 171 -8.19 -0.10 12.73
N VAL A 172 -7.87 -0.11 14.01
CA VAL A 172 -8.04 -1.27 14.90
C VAL A 172 -9.51 -1.67 15.00
N LYS A 173 -10.41 -0.69 15.10
CA LYS A 173 -11.86 -0.92 15.07
C LYS A 173 -12.32 -1.49 13.72
N MET A 174 -11.74 -1.05 12.60
CA MET A 174 -11.94 -1.68 11.30
C MET A 174 -11.40 -3.11 11.26
N TRP A 175 -10.18 -3.34 11.77
CA TRP A 175 -9.50 -4.64 11.75
C TRP A 175 -10.23 -5.69 12.56
N ARG A 176 -10.88 -5.29 13.66
CA ARG A 176 -11.78 -6.16 14.44
C ARG A 176 -13.03 -6.59 13.66
N ARG A 177 -13.50 -5.76 12.73
CA ARG A 177 -14.67 -6.05 11.89
C ARG A 177 -14.30 -6.79 10.59
N SER A 178 -13.08 -6.59 10.11
CA SER A 178 -12.54 -7.19 8.89
C SER A 178 -11.03 -7.08 8.83
N ARG A 179 -10.36 -8.18 8.50
CA ARG A 179 -8.91 -8.21 8.23
C ARG A 179 -8.62 -7.57 6.86
N GLN A 180 -8.59 -6.24 6.78
CA GLN A 180 -8.37 -5.47 5.54
C GLN A 180 -6.91 -5.48 5.06
N ILE A 181 -6.36 -6.67 4.79
CA ILE A 181 -5.00 -6.80 4.26
C ILE A 181 -4.91 -6.35 2.79
N ASP A 182 -6.02 -6.46 2.06
CA ASP A 182 -6.19 -6.05 0.67
C ASP A 182 -5.90 -4.56 0.48
N THR A 183 -6.37 -3.74 1.41
CA THR A 183 -6.15 -2.29 1.43
C THR A 183 -4.67 -1.93 1.54
N PHE A 184 -3.94 -2.55 2.48
CA PHE A 184 -2.50 -2.30 2.63
C PHE A 184 -1.73 -2.79 1.41
N SER A 185 -2.07 -3.99 0.92
CA SER A 185 -1.40 -4.62 -0.22
C SER A 185 -1.61 -3.81 -1.48
N GLY A 186 -2.86 -3.41 -1.74
CA GLY A 186 -3.21 -2.53 -2.84
C GLY A 186 -2.49 -1.19 -2.73
N GLY A 187 -2.42 -0.57 -1.54
CA GLY A 187 -1.74 0.70 -1.34
C GLY A 187 -0.22 0.64 -1.60
N ILE A 188 0.44 -0.43 -1.14
CA ILE A 188 1.89 -0.61 -1.29
C ILE A 188 2.25 -0.92 -2.74
N ASP A 189 1.68 -1.98 -3.31
CA ASP A 189 2.09 -2.48 -4.62
C ASP A 189 1.73 -1.52 -5.75
N THR A 190 0.51 -0.98 -5.74
CA THR A 190 0.08 -0.11 -6.84
C THR A 190 0.87 1.20 -6.86
N SER A 191 1.22 1.74 -5.68
CA SER A 191 2.04 2.95 -5.57
C SER A 191 3.47 2.69 -6.03
N ALA A 192 4.09 1.59 -5.58
CA ALA A 192 5.46 1.23 -5.95
C ALA A 192 5.58 1.01 -7.47
N VAL A 193 4.70 0.19 -8.05
CA VAL A 193 4.69 -0.10 -9.49
C VAL A 193 4.43 1.17 -10.31
N THR A 194 3.55 2.06 -9.86
CA THR A 194 3.31 3.35 -10.52
C THR A 194 4.60 4.17 -10.57
N MET A 195 5.32 4.30 -9.45
CA MET A 195 6.56 5.07 -9.39
C MET A 195 7.67 4.42 -10.24
N ILE A 196 7.77 3.09 -10.25
CA ILE A 196 8.74 2.35 -11.07
C ILE A 196 8.50 2.65 -12.56
N TRP A 197 7.26 2.56 -13.04
CA TRP A 197 6.93 2.88 -14.42
C TRP A 197 7.19 4.34 -14.77
N ILE A 198 6.84 5.28 -13.88
CA ILE A 198 7.16 6.70 -14.06
C ILE A 198 8.66 6.88 -14.24
N MET A 199 9.50 6.30 -13.37
CA MET A 199 10.95 6.43 -13.47
C MET A 199 11.48 5.80 -14.76
N ALA A 200 10.98 4.62 -15.14
CA ALA A 200 11.36 3.96 -16.39
C ALA A 200 11.00 4.81 -17.63
N GLU A 201 9.80 5.38 -17.69
CA GLU A 201 9.37 6.24 -18.79
C GLU A 201 10.13 7.56 -18.85
N LEU A 202 10.44 8.17 -17.70
CA LEU A 202 11.27 9.38 -17.64
C LEU A 202 12.69 9.10 -18.14
N MET A 203 13.31 7.98 -17.74
CA MET A 203 14.65 7.58 -18.20
C MET A 203 14.68 7.28 -19.70
N ARG A 204 13.62 6.69 -20.25
CA ARG A 204 13.47 6.44 -21.70
C ARG A 204 13.19 7.70 -22.51
N ASN A 205 12.63 8.74 -21.89
CA ASN A 205 12.26 10.00 -22.54
C ASN A 205 12.99 11.22 -21.93
N PRO A 206 14.30 11.42 -22.22
CA PRO A 206 15.10 12.50 -21.61
C PRO A 206 14.54 13.91 -21.80
N ARG A 207 13.76 14.16 -22.86
CA ARG A 207 13.05 15.43 -23.07
C ARG A 207 11.98 15.67 -22.01
N VAL A 208 11.19 14.64 -21.70
CA VAL A 208 10.13 14.70 -20.67
C VAL A 208 10.76 14.83 -19.28
N MET A 209 11.82 14.06 -19.00
CA MET A 209 12.55 14.15 -17.72
C MET A 209 13.12 15.55 -17.49
N ARG A 210 13.78 16.15 -18.50
CA ARG A 210 14.29 17.53 -18.38
C ARG A 210 13.18 18.54 -18.12
N LYS A 211 12.02 18.39 -18.77
CA LYS A 211 10.88 19.30 -18.57
C LYS A 211 10.28 19.15 -17.16
N ALA A 212 10.14 17.93 -16.65
CA ALA A 212 9.69 17.69 -15.28
C ALA A 212 10.66 18.26 -14.24
N GLN A 213 11.97 18.03 -14.41
CA GLN A 213 12.99 18.62 -13.54
C GLN A 213 13.01 20.15 -13.60
N ALA A 214 12.79 20.75 -14.78
CA ALA A 214 12.72 22.20 -14.94
C ALA A 214 11.50 22.79 -14.23
N GLU A 215 10.33 22.14 -14.31
CA GLU A 215 9.14 22.57 -13.55
C GLU A 215 9.42 22.54 -12.04
N VAL A 216 9.95 21.42 -11.52
CA VAL A 216 10.25 21.28 -10.09
C VAL A 216 11.27 22.33 -9.63
N ARG A 217 12.40 22.49 -10.33
CA ARG A 217 13.42 23.48 -9.97
C ARG A 217 12.91 24.92 -10.07
N GLY A 218 12.06 25.21 -11.05
CA GLY A 218 11.46 26.54 -11.23
C GLY A 218 10.50 26.93 -10.12
N LEU A 219 9.69 25.99 -9.62
CA LEU A 219 8.70 26.24 -8.57
C LEU A 219 9.31 26.22 -7.17
N VAL A 220 10.19 25.26 -6.89
CA VAL A 220 10.77 25.04 -5.56
C VAL A 220 11.90 26.05 -5.26
N GLY A 221 12.55 26.57 -6.31
CA GLY A 221 13.62 27.55 -6.19
C GLY A 221 14.78 27.03 -5.35
N ASN A 222 15.11 27.76 -4.27
CA ASN A 222 16.22 27.43 -3.36
C ASN A 222 15.80 26.61 -2.13
N LYS A 223 14.53 26.16 -2.04
CA LYS A 223 14.10 25.31 -0.92
C LYS A 223 14.86 23.98 -0.96
N PRO A 224 15.28 23.43 0.19
CA PRO A 224 15.99 22.16 0.24
C PRO A 224 15.09 20.95 -0.10
N ARG A 225 13.76 21.11 0.01
CA ARG A 225 12.77 20.06 -0.25
C ARG A 225 11.48 20.62 -0.81
N VAL A 226 10.76 19.76 -1.53
CA VAL A 226 9.38 20.01 -1.98
C VAL A 226 8.43 19.77 -0.82
N ASP A 227 7.51 20.70 -0.58
CA ASP A 227 6.43 20.52 0.39
C ASP A 227 5.07 20.21 -0.29
N GLU A 228 4.06 19.85 0.51
CA GLU A 228 2.72 19.50 0.02
C GLU A 228 1.99 20.66 -0.68
N GLU A 229 2.36 21.90 -0.39
CA GLU A 229 1.79 23.07 -1.07
C GLU A 229 2.41 23.24 -2.45
N ASP A 230 3.72 23.03 -2.58
CA ASP A 230 4.42 23.04 -3.86
C ASP A 230 3.85 21.97 -4.81
N VAL A 231 3.53 20.76 -4.31
CA VAL A 231 2.95 19.66 -5.09
C VAL A 231 1.64 20.06 -5.78
N LYS A 232 0.85 20.96 -5.17
CA LYS A 232 -0.40 21.46 -5.79
C LYS A 232 -0.14 22.23 -7.08
N ASN A 233 1.05 22.82 -7.24
CA ASN A 233 1.42 23.67 -8.37
C ASN A 233 2.23 22.95 -9.46
N LEU A 234 2.66 21.69 -9.23
CA LEU A 234 3.40 20.86 -10.21
C LEU A 234 2.48 20.33 -11.33
N SER A 235 2.07 21.21 -12.23
CA SER A 235 1.10 20.93 -13.29
C SER A 235 1.55 19.86 -14.29
N TYR A 236 2.81 19.92 -14.73
CA TYR A 236 3.39 19.02 -15.70
C TYR A 236 3.71 17.66 -15.07
N LEU A 237 4.19 17.63 -13.83
CA LEU A 237 4.37 16.37 -13.11
C LEU A 237 3.04 15.63 -12.92
N LYS A 238 1.93 16.34 -12.65
CA LYS A 238 0.59 15.74 -12.64
C LYS A 238 0.20 15.16 -14.00
N MET A 239 0.60 15.79 -15.10
CA MET A 239 0.38 15.25 -16.45
C MET A 239 1.23 13.99 -16.71
N VAL A 240 2.47 13.94 -16.22
CA VAL A 240 3.31 12.72 -16.28
C VAL A 240 2.63 11.57 -15.54
N VAL A 241 2.11 11.81 -14.33
CA VAL A 241 1.38 10.79 -13.56
C VAL A 241 0.12 10.32 -14.29
N LYS A 242 -0.67 11.25 -14.86
CA LYS A 242 -1.87 10.90 -15.64
C LYS A 242 -1.54 10.08 -16.88
N GLU A 243 -0.48 10.45 -17.60
CA GLU A 243 -0.03 9.72 -18.78
C GLU A 243 0.49 8.32 -18.40
N ASN A 244 1.16 8.19 -17.26
CA ASN A 244 1.52 6.89 -16.73
C ASN A 244 0.28 6.02 -16.47
N PHE A 245 -0.77 6.55 -15.86
CA PHE A 245 -2.01 5.78 -15.67
C PHE A 245 -2.71 5.40 -16.98
N ARG A 246 -2.51 6.17 -18.07
CA ARG A 246 -3.04 5.85 -19.39
C ARG A 246 -2.29 4.66 -20.03
N ILE A 247 -0.98 4.57 -19.85
CA ILE A 247 -0.12 3.57 -20.50
C ILE A 247 0.08 2.33 -19.61
N HIS A 248 0.35 2.56 -18.33
CA HIS A 248 0.73 1.57 -17.32
C HIS A 248 -0.22 1.62 -16.11
N PRO A 249 -1.53 1.34 -16.28
CA PRO A 249 -2.45 1.26 -15.15
C PRO A 249 -2.06 0.09 -14.23
N PRO A 250 -1.85 0.30 -12.91
CA PRO A 250 -1.45 -0.78 -11.99
C PRO A 250 -2.44 -1.95 -11.93
N GLY A 251 -3.72 -1.69 -12.21
CA GLY A 251 -4.76 -2.72 -12.36
C GLY A 251 -5.30 -2.74 -13.79
N THR A 252 -4.60 -3.42 -14.71
CA THR A 252 -4.93 -3.45 -16.15
C THR A 252 -6.32 -4.00 -16.45
N LEU A 253 -6.80 -4.98 -15.67
CA LEU A 253 -8.11 -5.60 -15.82
C LEU A 253 -9.14 -5.11 -14.79
N LEU A 254 -8.78 -4.10 -13.99
CA LEU A 254 -9.54 -3.68 -12.81
C LEU A 254 -9.84 -4.88 -11.88
N ILE A 255 -10.75 -4.69 -10.93
CA ILE A 255 -11.21 -5.76 -10.05
C ILE A 255 -12.55 -6.26 -10.58
N GLN A 256 -12.68 -7.57 -10.75
CA GLN A 256 -13.92 -8.18 -11.20
C GLN A 256 -15.02 -7.92 -10.17
N GLY A 257 -16.09 -7.23 -10.59
CA GLY A 257 -17.28 -7.08 -9.78
C GLY A 257 -17.97 -8.43 -9.60
N ARG A 258 -18.26 -8.80 -8.35
CA ARG A 258 -19.15 -9.93 -8.07
C ARG A 258 -20.59 -9.39 -7.93
N PRO A 259 -21.56 -9.99 -8.65
CA PRO A 259 -22.97 -9.65 -8.53
C PRO A 259 -23.54 -9.99 -7.16
#